data_AF-A0A521Z2X4-F1
#
_entry.id   AF-A0A521Z2X4-F1
#
_cell.length_a   1.000
_cell.length_b   1.000
_cell.length_c   1.000
_cell.angle_alpha   90.00
_cell.angle_beta   90.00
_cell.angle_gamma   90.00
#
_symmetry.space_group_name_H-M   'P 1'
#
loop_
_entity.id
_entity.type
_entity.pdbx_description
1 polymer ?
#
loop_
_entity_poly.entity_id
_entity_poly.type
_entity_poly.pdbx_seq_one_letter_code
_entity_poly.pdbx_strand_id
1 'polypeptide(L)'
;MNDPNRALVEAVWAQGRTLPEADAAQWRQDACGAWMRREHFGREDSEFGWKMERVQPGGADSADNLRPFNLRNHYDIANGRQQCRVTADRSSVPAEKYARPPRNRNI
;
A
#
# COMPACT_ATOMS: atom_id res chain seq x y z
N MET A 1 13.00 22.19 -6.62
CA MET A 1 13.32 21.45 -5.39
C MET A 1 13.39 19.97 -5.74
N ASN A 2 14.61 19.43 -5.86
CA ASN A 2 14.85 18.01 -6.05
C ASN A 2 14.94 17.38 -4.66
N ASP A 3 13.79 16.94 -4.16
CA ASP A 3 13.72 16.13 -2.95
C ASP A 3 14.02 14.68 -3.37
N PRO A 4 15.19 14.10 -3.05
CA PRO A 4 15.57 12.74 -3.47
C PRO A 4 14.57 11.70 -2.96
N ASN A 5 13.81 12.03 -1.91
CA ASN A 5 12.76 11.19 -1.36
C ASN A 5 11.55 11.06 -2.30
N ARG A 6 11.25 12.07 -3.14
CA ARG A 6 10.06 12.02 -4.01
C ARG A 6 10.17 10.93 -5.08
N ALA A 7 11.32 10.83 -5.74
CA ALA A 7 11.53 9.81 -6.78
C ALA A 7 11.44 8.39 -6.19
N LEU A 8 11.98 8.20 -4.98
CA LEU A 8 11.89 6.93 -4.26
C LEU A 8 10.44 6.61 -3.88
N VAL A 9 9.68 7.58 -3.34
CA VAL A 9 8.26 7.40 -3.00
C VAL A 9 7.44 7.01 -4.22
N GLU A 10 7.67 7.63 -5.39
CA GLU A 10 6.97 7.23 -6.62
C GLU A 10 7.37 5.83 -7.08
N ALA A 11 8.66 5.50 -7.03
CA ALA A 11 9.15 4.18 -7.42
C ALA A 11 8.57 3.07 -6.53
N VAL A 12 8.50 3.29 -5.21
CA VAL A 12 7.90 2.34 -4.26
C VAL A 12 6.38 2.30 -4.44
N TRP A 13 5.70 3.43 -4.62
CA TRP A 13 4.27 3.46 -4.92
C TRP A 13 3.92 2.63 -6.16
N ALA A 14 4.75 2.73 -7.21
CA ALA A 14 4.57 2.02 -8.47
C ALA A 14 4.62 0.48 -8.33
N GLN A 15 5.11 -0.05 -7.21
CA GLN A 15 5.13 -1.48 -6.92
C GLN A 15 3.87 -2.00 -6.23
N GLY A 16 2.97 -1.10 -5.80
CA GLY A 16 1.65 -1.48 -5.27
C GLY A 16 0.79 -2.13 -6.35
N ARG A 17 -0.05 -3.10 -5.95
CA ARG A 17 -0.96 -3.82 -6.86
C ARG A 17 -2.03 -2.86 -7.39
N THR A 18 -2.21 -2.86 -8.71
CA THR A 18 -3.30 -2.12 -9.37
C THR A 18 -4.52 -3.01 -9.54
N LEU A 19 -5.69 -2.40 -9.65
CA LEU A 19 -6.95 -3.10 -9.86
C LEU A 19 -7.77 -2.37 -10.95
N PRO A 20 -8.37 -3.09 -11.93
CA PRO A 20 -9.11 -2.47 -13.03
C PRO A 20 -10.27 -1.56 -12.58
N GLU A 21 -10.83 -1.82 -11.41
CA GLU A 21 -11.94 -1.07 -10.81
C GLU A 21 -11.52 0.23 -10.11
N ALA A 22 -10.23 0.58 -10.08
CA ALA A 22 -9.74 1.79 -9.43
C ALA A 22 -8.67 2.51 -10.28
N ASP A 23 -8.63 3.85 -10.17
CA ASP A 23 -7.57 4.65 -10.79
C ASP A 23 -6.21 4.33 -10.13
N ALA A 24 -5.33 3.65 -10.88
CA ALA A 24 -4.01 3.22 -10.41
C ALA A 24 -3.06 4.38 -10.06
N ALA A 25 -3.35 5.61 -10.49
CA ALA A 25 -2.62 6.81 -10.06
C ALA A 25 -2.99 7.20 -8.63
N GLN A 26 -4.22 6.92 -8.20
CA GLN A 26 -4.75 7.31 -6.89
C GLN A 26 -4.79 6.15 -5.90
N TRP A 27 -5.09 4.94 -6.37
CA TRP A 27 -5.42 3.79 -5.54
C TRP A 27 -4.59 2.57 -5.94
N ARG A 28 -4.00 1.93 -4.93
CA ARG A 28 -3.28 0.66 -5.06
C ARG A 28 -3.49 -0.18 -3.82
N GLN A 29 -3.16 -1.47 -3.92
CA GLN A 29 -3.15 -2.38 -2.79
C GLN A 29 -1.73 -2.81 -2.41
N ASP A 30 -1.51 -3.02 -1.11
CA ASP A 30 -0.28 -3.62 -0.63
C ASP A 30 -0.28 -5.16 -0.84
N ALA A 31 0.77 -5.83 -0.34
CA ALA A 31 0.90 -7.28 -0.42
C ALA A 31 -0.22 -8.04 0.32
N CYS A 32 -0.84 -7.41 1.33
CA CYS A 32 -1.98 -7.93 2.10
C CYS A 32 -3.34 -7.67 1.41
N GLY A 33 -3.35 -6.92 0.30
CA GLY A 33 -4.57 -6.54 -0.39
C GLY A 33 -5.30 -5.35 0.26
N ALA A 34 -4.66 -4.63 1.18
CA ALA A 34 -5.25 -3.43 1.77
C ALA A 34 -5.12 -2.25 0.82
N TRP A 35 -6.20 -1.47 0.69
CA TRP A 35 -6.20 -0.24 -0.08
C TRP A 35 -5.29 0.83 0.54
N MET A 36 -4.58 1.52 -0.33
CA MET A 36 -3.73 2.67 -0.06
C MET A 36 -4.09 3.77 -1.04
N ARG A 37 -4.00 5.03 -0.59
CA ARG A 37 -4.22 6.20 -1.45
C ARG A 37 -2.92 6.96 -1.64
N ARG A 38 -2.57 7.28 -2.88
CA ARG A 38 -1.29 7.91 -3.24
C ARG A 38 -1.00 9.14 -2.38
N GLU A 39 -1.97 10.04 -2.22
CA GLU A 39 -1.82 11.31 -1.50
C GLU A 39 -1.78 11.15 0.05
N HIS A 40 -2.03 9.95 0.56
CA HIS A 40 -2.03 9.64 2.00
C HIS A 40 -0.71 9.01 2.47
N PHE A 41 0.39 9.22 1.75
CA PHE A 41 1.71 8.79 2.19
C PHE A 41 2.04 9.39 3.57
N GLY A 42 2.34 8.55 4.56
CA GLY A 42 2.67 8.94 5.93
C GLY A 42 1.50 9.48 6.78
N ARG A 43 0.25 9.40 6.31
CA ARG A 43 -0.92 9.88 7.06
C ARG A 43 -1.48 8.82 8.01
N GLU A 44 -1.09 8.89 9.28
CA GLU A 44 -1.49 7.92 10.32
C GLU A 44 -2.96 7.98 10.72
N ASP A 45 -3.60 9.13 10.52
CA ASP A 45 -5.03 9.37 10.76
C ASP A 45 -5.94 8.80 9.66
N SER A 46 -5.36 8.34 8.56
CA SER A 46 -6.09 7.86 7.39
C SER A 46 -6.15 6.33 7.32
N GLU A 47 -7.34 5.78 7.07
CA GLU A 47 -7.56 4.35 6.76
C GLU A 47 -6.72 3.85 5.57
N PHE A 48 -6.44 4.74 4.61
CA PHE A 48 -5.67 4.46 3.39
C PHE A 48 -4.23 4.98 3.46
N GLY A 49 -3.77 5.33 4.66
CA GLY A 49 -2.41 5.78 4.89
C GLY A 49 -1.43 4.65 4.59
N TRP A 50 -0.29 5.00 4.03
CA TRP A 50 0.72 4.00 3.67
C TRP A 50 2.14 4.49 3.95
N LYS A 51 3.05 3.51 4.09
CA LYS A 51 4.48 3.68 4.36
C LYS A 51 5.31 2.84 3.38
N MET A 52 6.58 3.18 3.29
CA MET A 52 7.59 2.32 2.65
C MET A 52 8.13 1.36 3.70
N GLU A 53 7.99 0.06 3.45
CA GLU A 53 8.43 -1.00 4.36
C GLU A 53 9.58 -1.78 3.74
N ARG A 54 10.62 -2.07 4.53
CA ARG A 54 11.75 -2.89 4.06
C ARG A 54 11.35 -4.36 3.98
N VAL A 55 11.81 -5.05 2.94
CA VAL A 55 11.53 -6.48 2.75
C VAL A 55 12.75 -7.40 2.79
N GLN A 56 13.97 -6.83 2.88
CA GLN A 56 15.22 -7.58 3.05
C GLN A 56 16.05 -7.04 4.22
N PRO A 57 16.78 -7.89 4.96
CA PRO A 57 17.65 -7.47 6.03
C PRO A 57 18.92 -6.77 5.49
N GLY A 58 19.41 -5.75 6.20
CA GLY A 58 20.74 -5.17 5.96
C GLY A 58 20.96 -4.47 4.61
N GLY A 59 19.92 -4.27 3.80
CA GLY A 59 19.98 -3.55 2.53
C GLY A 59 19.79 -2.04 2.68
N ALA A 60 20.27 -1.28 1.69
CA ALA A 60 19.96 0.15 1.58
C ALA A 60 18.46 0.39 1.38
N ASP A 61 17.99 1.59 1.74
CA ASP A 61 16.63 2.05 1.45
C ASP A 61 16.53 2.45 -0.04
N SER A 62 16.54 1.44 -0.91
CA SER A 62 16.34 1.57 -2.36
C SER A 62 14.95 1.06 -2.75
N ALA A 63 14.48 1.44 -3.95
CA ALA A 63 13.20 0.99 -4.47
C ALA A 63 13.11 -0.55 -4.58
N ASP A 64 14.24 -1.25 -4.73
CA ASP A 64 14.26 -2.72 -4.83
C ASP A 64 13.97 -3.39 -3.48
N ASN A 65 14.38 -2.76 -2.37
CA ASN A 65 14.22 -3.27 -1.01
C ASN A 65 12.99 -2.71 -0.28
N LEU A 66 12.36 -1.68 -0.82
CA LEU A 66 11.18 -1.06 -0.23
C LEU A 66 9.91 -1.51 -0.96
N ARG A 67 8.84 -1.76 -0.20
CA ARG A 67 7.51 -2.03 -0.74
C ARG A 67 6.48 -1.10 -0.10
N PRO A 68 5.42 -0.71 -0.82
CA PRO A 68 4.35 0.08 -0.23
C PRO A 68 3.46 -0.83 0.62
N PHE A 69 3.24 -0.44 1.87
CA PHE A 69 2.35 -1.13 2.81
C PHE A 69 1.36 -0.15 3.42
N ASN A 70 0.11 -0.59 3.62
CA ASN A 70 -0.81 0.16 4.46
C ASN A 70 -0.19 0.30 5.87
N LEU A 71 -0.38 1.44 6.54
CA LEU A 71 0.26 1.71 7.83
C LEU A 71 -0.01 0.64 8.90
N ARG A 72 -1.14 -0.06 8.81
CA ARG A 72 -1.51 -1.14 9.74
C ARG A 72 -0.91 -2.50 9.38
N ASN A 73 -0.36 -2.65 8.19
CA ASN A 73 0.32 -3.85 7.74
C ASN A 73 1.83 -3.64 7.77
N HIS A 74 2.59 -4.72 7.80
CA HIS A 74 4.04 -4.67 7.69
C HIS A 74 4.61 -5.96 7.13
N TYR A 75 5.90 -5.94 6.81
CA TYR A 75 6.65 -7.11 6.41
C TYR A 75 7.55 -7.57 7.55
N ASP A 76 7.45 -8.85 7.90
CA ASP A 76 8.30 -9.50 8.89
C ASP A 76 9.53 -10.04 8.17
N ILE A 77 10.60 -9.24 8.22
CA ILE A 77 11.89 -9.58 7.57
C ILE A 77 12.46 -10.87 8.15
N ALA A 78 12.32 -11.11 9.46
CA ALA A 78 12.90 -12.28 10.12
C ALA A 78 12.27 -13.58 9.63
N ASN A 79 10.96 -13.56 9.36
CA ASN A 79 10.21 -14.73 8.89
C ASN A 79 9.91 -14.71 7.38
N GLY A 80 10.33 -13.67 6.65
CA GLY A 80 10.12 -13.52 5.22
C GLY A 80 8.65 -13.51 4.80
N ARG A 81 7.75 -12.90 5.59
CA ARG A 81 6.31 -12.91 5.33
C ARG A 81 5.61 -11.60 5.68
N GLN A 82 4.55 -11.25 4.96
CA GLN A 82 3.69 -10.14 5.36
C GLN A 82 2.89 -10.46 6.64
N GLN A 83 2.80 -9.48 7.54
CA GLN A 83 1.88 -9.48 8.67
C GLN A 83 0.72 -8.52 8.35
N CYS A 84 -0.43 -9.11 8.05
CA CYS A 84 -1.62 -8.40 7.65
C CYS A 84 -2.52 -8.17 8.86
N ARG A 85 -2.96 -6.92 9.08
CA ARG A 85 -4.01 -6.54 10.04
C ARG A 85 -5.25 -6.05 9.33
N VAL A 86 -5.09 -5.47 8.14
CA VAL A 86 -6.18 -5.01 7.29
C VAL A 86 -6.06 -5.54 5.87
N THR A 87 -7.20 -5.72 5.20
CA THR A 87 -7.31 -6.06 3.79
C THR A 87 -8.52 -5.36 3.19
N ALA A 88 -8.62 -5.29 1.86
CA ALA A 88 -9.81 -4.75 1.19
C ALA A 88 -11.09 -5.45 1.66
N ASP A 89 -12.09 -4.68 2.02
CA ASP A 89 -13.43 -5.19 2.27
C ASP A 89 -14.12 -5.49 0.94
N ARG A 90 -14.29 -6.78 0.65
CA ARG A 90 -15.00 -7.28 -0.54
C ARG A 90 -16.40 -7.81 -0.22
N SER A 91 -16.88 -7.62 1.01
CA SER A 91 -18.20 -8.12 1.44
C SER A 91 -19.37 -7.44 0.72
N SER A 92 -19.14 -6.26 0.15
CA SER A 92 -20.18 -5.33 -0.28
C SER A 92 -20.07 -4.88 -1.75
N VAL A 93 -19.48 -5.68 -2.63
CA VAL A 93 -19.43 -5.37 -4.08
C VAL A 93 -20.57 -6.09 -4.80
N PRO A 94 -21.68 -5.41 -5.17
CA PRO A 94 -22.42 -5.79 -6.37
C PRO A 94 -21.47 -5.71 -7.57
N ALA A 95 -21.72 -6.49 -8.62
CA ALA A 95 -20.93 -6.53 -9.86
C ALA A 95 -20.90 -5.20 -10.66
N GLU A 96 -21.38 -4.09 -10.08
CA GLU A 96 -21.42 -2.78 -10.69
C GLU A 96 -20.19 -1.97 -10.33
N LYS A 97 -19.33 -1.84 -11.33
CA LYS A 97 -18.36 -0.76 -11.53
C LYS A 97 -18.79 0.55 -10.83
N TYR A 98 -17.97 1.01 -9.88
CA TYR A 98 -17.83 2.41 -9.43
C TYR A 98 -18.88 3.06 -8.50
N ALA A 99 -19.57 2.36 -7.60
CA ALA A 99 -20.53 3.04 -6.72
C ALA A 99 -20.03 3.44 -5.31
N ARG A 100 -18.90 2.93 -4.81
CA ARG A 100 -18.44 3.23 -3.43
C ARG A 100 -16.92 3.42 -3.34
N PRO A 101 -16.44 4.36 -2.50
CA PRO A 101 -15.02 4.46 -2.21
C PRO A 101 -14.51 3.13 -1.64
N PRO A 102 -13.28 2.71 -1.99
CA PRO A 102 -12.66 1.51 -1.43
C PRO A 102 -12.72 1.53 0.10
N ARG A 103 -12.82 0.35 0.73
CA ARG A 103 -12.78 0.20 2.18
C ARG A 103 -11.83 -0.92 2.56
N ASN A 104 -11.18 -0.77 3.70
CA ASN A 104 -10.43 -1.81 4.38
C ASN A 104 -11.25 -2.38 5.54
N ARG A 105 -11.06 -3.66 5.82
CA ARG A 105 -11.57 -4.34 7.02
C ARG A 105 -10.40 -4.97 7.77
N ASN A 106 -10.58 -5.14 9.08
CA ASN A 106 -9.65 -5.94 9.88
C ASN A 106 -9.77 -7.42 9.48
N ILE A 107 -8.68 -8.16 9.62
CA ILE A 107 -8.65 -9.61 9.43
C ILE A 107 -8.58 -10.37 10.75
#